data_AF-A0A2X0NHB0-F1
#
_entry.id   AF-A0A2X0NHB0-F1
#
_cell.length_a   1.000
_cell.length_b   1.000
_cell.length_c   1.000
_cell.angle_alpha   90.00
_cell.angle_beta   90.00
_cell.angle_gamma   90.00
#
_symmetry.space_group_name_H-M   'P 1'
#
loop_
_entity.id
_entity.type
_entity.pdbx_description
1 polymer ?
#
loop_
_entity_poly.entity_id
_entity_poly.type
_entity_poly.pdbx_seq_one_letter_code
_entity_poly.pdbx_strand_id
1 'polypeptide(L)' 'MQNMGKSVMRVAKNSIKGFTDAQTKVRDATSNDPWGPSGTQMSEIAALTFNP' A
#
# COMPACT_ATOMS: atom_id res chain seq x y z
N MET A 1 19.66 -0.75 -2.78
CA MET A 1 19.53 0.10 -1.56
C MET A 1 18.73 1.39 -1.74
N GLN A 2 18.38 1.82 -2.96
CA GLN A 2 17.69 3.11 -3.19
C GLN A 2 16.16 3.10 -2.88
N ASN A 3 15.52 1.92 -2.85
CA ASN A 3 14.06 1.79 -2.67
C ASN A 3 13.60 1.76 -1.20
N MET A 4 14.48 1.40 -0.26
CA MET A 4 14.15 1.30 1.17
C MET A 4 13.72 2.66 1.75
N GLY A 5 14.42 3.74 1.40
CA GLY A 5 14.11 5.09 1.87
C GLY A 5 12.78 5.64 1.34
N LYS A 6 12.39 5.27 0.12
CA LYS A 6 11.09 5.66 -0.46
C LYS A 6 9.92 4.96 0.24
N SER A 7 10.10 3.68 0.58
CA SER A 7 9.07 2.89 1.28
C SER A 7 8.83 3.42 2.70
N VAL A 8 9.90 3.72 3.46
CA VAL A 8 9.82 4.32 4.79
C VAL A 8 9.13 5.69 4.76
N MET A 9 9.49 6.55 3.79
CA MET A 9 8.84 7.85 3.62
C MET A 9 7.36 7.73 3.26
N ARG A 10 6.96 6.62 2.62
CA ARG A 10 5.56 6.35 2.29
C ARG A 10 4.77 5.92 3.53
N VAL A 11 5.32 5.07 4.39
CA VAL A 11 4.70 4.70 5.67
C VAL A 11 4.48 5.95 6.53
N ALA A 12 5.51 6.80 6.68
CA ALA A 12 5.39 8.04 7.45
C ALA A 12 4.29 8.97 6.91
N LYS A 13 4.18 9.11 5.58
CA LYS A 13 3.12 9.88 4.93
C LYS A 13 1.72 9.31 5.17
N ASN A 14 1.57 7.98 5.27
CA ASN A 14 0.27 7.36 5.53
C ASN A 14 -0.22 7.72 6.93
N SER A 15 0.67 7.64 7.92
CA SER A 15 0.37 8.00 9.30
C SER A 15 0.03 9.47 9.46
N ILE A 16 0.80 10.39 8.86
CA ILE A 16 0.55 11.84 8.98
C ILE A 16 -0.77 12.24 8.31
N LYS A 17 -1.08 11.63 7.16
CA LYS A 17 -2.30 11.97 6.41
C LYS A 17 -3.55 11.26 6.93
N GLY A 18 -3.41 10.35 7.89
CA GLY A 18 -4.53 9.59 8.44
C GLY A 18 -5.22 8.71 7.40
N PHE A 19 -4.44 8.10 6.48
CA PHE A 19 -5.04 7.21 5.48
C PHE A 19 -5.66 5.98 6.15
N THR A 20 -6.83 5.58 5.65
CA THR A 20 -7.48 4.35 6.09
C THR A 20 -6.65 3.13 5.70
N ASP A 21 -6.93 1.99 6.31
CA ASP A 21 -6.28 0.72 5.96
C ASP A 21 -6.44 0.41 4.45
N ALA A 22 -7.66 0.57 3.92
CA ALA A 22 -7.94 0.41 2.51
C ALA A 22 -7.10 1.34 1.61
N GLN A 23 -6.99 2.62 1.97
CA GLN A 23 -6.19 3.59 1.23
C GLN A 23 -4.70 3.25 1.28
N THR A 24 -4.20 2.78 2.42
CA THR A 24 -2.80 2.37 2.59
C THR A 24 -2.48 1.16 1.73
N LYS A 25 -3.32 0.11 1.75
CA LYS A 25 -3.11 -1.11 0.98
C LYS A 25 -3.12 -0.86 -0.53
N VAL A 26 -4.07 -0.07 -1.04
CA VAL A 26 -4.10 0.32 -2.47
C VAL A 26 -2.84 1.09 -2.84
N ARG A 27 -2.41 2.04 -1.99
CA ARG A 27 -1.22 2.84 -2.26
C ARG A 27 0.05 2.01 -2.31
N ASP A 28 0.15 0.97 -1.48
CA ASP A 28 1.27 0.03 -1.48
C ASP A 28 1.25 -0.89 -2.69
N ALA A 29 0.07 -1.40 -3.09
CA ALA A 29 -0.09 -2.22 -4.29
C ALA A 29 0.22 -1.46 -5.60
N THR A 30 0.01 -0.13 -5.63
CA THR A 30 0.38 0.74 -6.75
C THR A 30 1.69 1.49 -6.46
N SER A 31 2.71 0.79 -5.93
CA SER A 31 4.03 1.39 -5.72
C SER A 31 4.75 1.68 -7.04
N ASN A 32 5.78 2.51 -6.95
CA ASN A 32 6.69 2.78 -8.07
C ASN A 32 7.82 1.75 -8.13
N ASP A 33 7.68 0.60 -7.46
CA ASP A 33 8.65 -0.48 -7.56
C ASP A 33 8.52 -1.15 -8.93
N PRO A 34 9.62 -1.69 -9.50
CA PRO A 34 9.58 -2.27 -10.84
C PRO A 34 8.85 -3.62 -10.90
N TRP A 35 8.48 -4.18 -9.75
CA TRP A 35 7.67 -5.38 -9.63
C TRP A 35 6.25 -4.99 -9.19
N GLY A 36 5.25 -5.64 -9.79
CA GLY A 36 3.84 -5.40 -9.45
C GLY A 36 3.47 -5.89 -8.04
N PRO A 37 2.21 -5.68 -7.64
CA PRO A 37 1.72 -6.17 -6.35
C PRO A 37 1.74 -7.69 -6.31
N SER A 38 1.93 -8.24 -5.11
CA SER A 38 1.78 -9.68 -4.89
C SER A 38 0.32 -10.11 -4.98
N GLY A 39 0.09 -11.39 -5.32
CA GLY A 39 -1.27 -11.96 -5.32
C GLY A 39 -1.97 -11.83 -3.96
N THR A 40 -1.23 -12.00 -2.87
CA THR A 40 -1.75 -11.81 -1.50
C THR A 40 -2.26 -10.39 -1.26
N GLN A 41 -1.49 -9.37 -1.67
CA GLN A 41 -1.92 -7.97 -1.53
C GLN A 41 -3.23 -7.69 -2.29
N MET A 42 -3.36 -8.23 -3.51
CA MET A 42 -4.58 -8.05 -4.31
C MET A 42 -5.77 -8.81 -3.72
N SER A 43 -5.55 -10.00 -3.15
CA SER A 43 -6.60 -10.75 -2.44
C SER A 43 -7.11 -10.00 -1.21
N GLU A 44 -6.21 -9.38 -0.44
CA GLU A 44 -6.61 -8.55 0.70
C GLU A 44 -7.44 -7.33 0.27
N ILE A 45 -7.04 -6.66 -0.82
CA ILE A 45 -7.81 -5.54 -1.38
C ILE A 45 -9.18 -6.00 -1.86
N ALA A 46 -9.28 -7.16 -2.50
CA ALA A 46 -10.55 -7.73 -2.91
C ALA A 46 -11.45 -8.07 -1.71
N ALA A 47 -10.89 -8.59 -0.61
CA ALA A 47 -11.67 -8.85 0.61
C ALA A 47 -12.27 -7.57 1.21
N LEU A 48 -11.57 -6.42 1.11
CA LEU A 48 -12.07 -5.15 1.59
C LEU A 48 -13.35 -4.67 0.86
N THR A 49 -13.62 -5.13 -0.37
CA THR A 49 -14.81 -4.69 -1.12
C THR A 49 -16.11 -5.30 -0.59
N PHE A 50 -16.03 -6.28 0.33
CA PHE A 50 -17.19 -6.90 0.97
C PHE A 50 -17.55 -6.25 2.31
N ASN A 51 -16.75 -5.28 2.77
CA ASN A 51 -16.96 -4.58 4.04
C ASN A 51 -17.32 -3.11 3.77
N PRO A 52 -18.61 -2.73 3.90
CA PRO A 52 -19.08 -1.36 3.64
C PRO A 52 -18.61 -0.34 4.69
#